data_AF-A0A3N0DRL5-F1
#
_entry.id   AF-A0A3N0DRL5-F1
#
_cell.length_a   1.000
_cell.length_b   1.000
_cell.length_c   1.000
_cell.angle_alpha   90.00
_cell.angle_beta   90.00
_cell.angle_gamma   90.00
#
_symmetry.space_group_name_H-M   'P 1'
#
loop_
_entity.id
_entity.type
_entity.pdbx_description
1 polymer ?
#
loop_
_entity_poly.entity_id
_entity_poly.type
_entity_poly.pdbx_seq_one_letter_code
_entity_poly.pdbx_strand_id
1 'polypeptide(L)'
;KDTLLIAYKDSTYQMTIGSLKQLKLRLIEALKQQQSPEAYGYLIEELQRYSHPIITDSTAFIGQWRLKTERQSLWLERQQMPRAPLMLFHLAELVFADGQWKVKKITYKKVWGKP
;
A
#
# COMPACT_ATOMS: atom_id res chain seq x y z
N LYS A 1 4.48 -8.88 16.61
CA LYS A 1 5.30 -9.50 15.55
C LYS A 1 5.94 -8.38 14.77
N ASP A 2 7.24 -8.48 14.49
CA ASP A 2 7.99 -7.37 13.88
C ASP A 2 8.43 -7.66 12.44
N THR A 3 8.13 -8.86 11.94
CA THR A 3 8.48 -9.32 10.60
C THR A 3 7.38 -10.22 10.02
N LEU A 4 7.19 -10.12 8.71
CA LEU A 4 6.29 -10.93 7.88
C LEU A 4 7.07 -11.46 6.68
N LEU A 5 6.92 -12.74 6.36
CA LEU A 5 7.47 -13.32 5.14
C LEU A 5 6.52 -13.08 3.97
N ILE A 6 7.05 -12.51 2.89
CA ILE A 6 6.30 -12.20 1.67
C ILE A 6 6.87 -13.02 0.53
N ALA A 7 6.08 -13.94 0.00
CA ALA A 7 6.35 -14.55 -1.29
C ALA A 7 6.08 -13.52 -2.39
N TYR A 8 7.10 -13.19 -3.20
CA TYR A 8 7.01 -12.26 -4.31
C TYR A 8 7.86 -12.76 -5.46
N LYS A 9 7.21 -12.99 -6.61
CA LYS A 9 7.78 -13.75 -7.73
C LYS A 9 8.32 -15.10 -7.23
N ASP A 10 9.55 -15.45 -7.58
CA ASP A 10 10.18 -16.74 -7.27
C ASP A 10 10.99 -16.71 -5.96
N SER A 11 10.81 -15.68 -5.14
CA SER A 11 11.60 -15.45 -3.92
C SER A 11 10.71 -15.13 -2.72
N THR A 12 11.26 -15.36 -1.52
CA THR A 12 10.64 -14.95 -0.25
C THR A 12 11.47 -13.83 0.39
N TYR A 13 10.80 -12.74 0.74
CA TYR A 13 11.42 -11.57 1.35
C TYR A 13 10.88 -11.34 2.76
N GLN A 14 11.73 -10.83 3.64
CA GLN A 14 11.31 -10.36 4.95
C GLN A 14 10.80 -8.92 4.85
N MET A 15 9.58 -8.69 5.31
CA MET A 15 8.97 -7.37 5.50
C MET A 15 8.99 -7.06 7.00
N THR A 16 9.83 -6.11 7.41
CA THR A 16 9.96 -5.67 8.80
C THR A 16 9.19 -4.37 9.06
N ILE A 17 8.91 -4.03 10.32
CA ILE A 17 8.36 -2.72 10.69
C ILE A 17 9.23 -1.57 10.16
N GLY A 18 10.56 -1.71 10.19
CA GLY A 18 11.48 -0.72 9.63
C GLY A 18 11.29 -0.53 8.11
N SER A 19 11.16 -1.64 7.38
CA SER A 19 10.90 -1.59 5.93
C SER A 19 9.54 -0.95 5.61
N LEU A 20 8.52 -1.16 6.43
CA LEU A 20 7.21 -0.50 6.27
C LEU A 20 7.27 0.99 6.57
N LYS A 21 8.07 1.43 7.56
CA LYS A 21 8.32 2.86 7.80
C LYS A 21 8.97 3.54 6.59
N GLN A 22 9.95 2.89 5.98
CA GLN A 22 10.58 3.40 4.75
C GLN A 22 9.60 3.39 3.57
N LEU A 23 8.81 2.33 3.44
CA LEU A 23 7.80 2.22 2.39
C LEU A 23 6.70 3.29 2.53
N LYS A 24 6.31 3.64 3.75
CA LYS A 24 5.41 4.76 4.03
C LYS A 24 5.92 6.07 3.45
N LEU A 25 7.21 6.40 3.65
CA LEU A 25 7.82 7.62 3.12
C LEU A 25 7.81 7.61 1.58
N ARG A 26 8.17 6.49 0.97
CA ARG A 26 8.15 6.32 -0.50
C ARG A 26 6.76 6.41 -1.08
N LEU A 27 5.75 5.91 -0.38
CA LEU A 27 4.36 6.04 -0.80
C LEU A 27 3.92 7.51 -0.79
N ILE A 28 4.30 8.27 0.25
CA ILE A 28 4.03 9.71 0.31
C ILE A 28 4.71 10.43 -0.87
N GLU A 29 5.98 10.14 -1.14
CA GLU A 29 6.72 10.72 -2.27
C GLU A 29 6.08 10.38 -3.61
N ALA A 30 5.73 9.11 -3.83
CA ALA A 30 5.10 8.65 -5.07
C ALA A 30 3.71 9.26 -5.30
N LEU A 31 2.94 9.53 -4.23
CA LEU A 31 1.65 10.24 -4.31
C LEU A 31 1.86 11.71 -4.70
N LYS A 32 2.89 12.38 -4.14
CA LYS A 32 3.24 13.77 -4.47
C LYS A 32 3.75 13.97 -5.90
N GLN A 33 4.30 12.91 -6.51
CA GLN A 33 4.83 12.94 -7.87
C GLN A 33 3.79 12.59 -8.96
N GLN A 34 2.54 12.27 -8.58
CA GLN A 34 1.47 12.05 -9.56
C GLN A 34 1.15 13.34 -10.31
N GLN A 35 0.56 13.24 -11.50
CA GLN A 35 0.19 14.41 -12.32
C GLN A 35 -0.79 15.36 -11.62
N SER A 36 -1.60 14.85 -10.68
CA SER A 36 -2.54 15.65 -9.87
C SER A 36 -2.36 15.34 -8.38
N PRO A 37 -1.31 15.87 -7.73
CA PRO A 37 -1.03 15.60 -6.31
C PRO A 37 -2.17 16.02 -5.39
N GLU A 38 -2.88 17.11 -5.73
CA GLU A 38 -4.03 17.62 -4.97
C GLU A 38 -5.17 16.61 -4.85
N ALA A 39 -5.37 15.76 -5.87
CA ALA A 39 -6.36 14.69 -5.82
C ALA A 39 -6.03 13.62 -4.77
N TYR A 40 -4.77 13.54 -4.33
CA TYR A 40 -4.27 12.61 -3.34
C TYR A 40 -3.93 13.28 -1.99
N GLY A 41 -4.24 14.58 -1.82
CA GLY A 41 -3.86 15.34 -0.63
C GLY A 41 -4.30 14.69 0.69
N TYR A 42 -5.53 14.18 0.75
CA TYR A 42 -6.03 13.50 1.95
C TYR A 42 -5.30 12.17 2.24
N LEU A 43 -4.83 11.42 1.22
CA LEU A 43 -4.05 10.20 1.42
C LEU A 43 -2.66 10.54 1.98
N ILE A 44 -2.05 11.61 1.46
CA ILE A 44 -0.76 12.11 1.93
C ILE A 44 -0.89 12.52 3.39
N GLU A 45 -1.92 13.29 3.75
CA GLU A 45 -2.17 13.71 5.12
C GLU A 45 -2.42 12.51 6.05
N GLU A 46 -3.26 11.56 5.63
CA GLU A 46 -3.52 10.31 6.36
C GLU A 46 -2.22 9.55 6.67
N LEU A 47 -1.37 9.41 5.65
CA LEU A 47 -0.07 8.77 5.80
C LEU A 47 0.80 9.54 6.78
N GLN A 48 0.92 10.86 6.65
CA GLN A 48 1.78 11.68 7.50
C GLN A 48 1.37 11.66 8.97
N ARG A 49 0.07 11.86 9.27
CA ARG A 49 -0.41 12.13 10.64
C ARG A 49 -0.85 10.88 11.40
N TYR A 50 -1.44 9.90 10.72
CA TYR A 50 -2.21 8.85 11.40
C TYR A 50 -1.75 7.43 11.08
N SER A 51 -0.91 7.24 10.06
CA SER A 51 -0.52 5.89 9.62
C SER A 51 0.71 5.35 10.36
N HIS A 52 0.47 4.40 11.25
CA HIS A 52 1.51 3.61 11.92
C HIS A 52 1.65 2.25 11.24
N PRO A 53 2.88 1.78 10.96
CA PRO A 53 3.08 0.42 10.44
C PRO A 53 2.72 -0.65 11.46
N ILE A 54 1.99 -1.67 11.02
CA ILE A 54 1.56 -2.80 11.85
C ILE A 54 1.78 -4.09 11.07
N ILE A 55 2.28 -5.12 11.75
CA ILE A 55 2.38 -6.48 11.21
C ILE A 55 1.50 -7.40 12.06
N THR A 56 0.62 -8.12 11.37
CA THR A 56 -0.22 -9.19 11.95
C THR A 56 0.35 -10.55 11.57
N ASP A 57 -0.35 -11.63 11.93
CA ASP A 57 0.10 -12.98 11.61
C ASP A 57 0.15 -13.29 10.11
N SER A 58 -0.70 -12.63 9.32
CA SER A 58 -0.89 -12.95 7.90
C SER A 58 -0.69 -11.77 6.95
N THR A 59 -0.65 -10.54 7.46
CA THR A 59 -0.57 -9.34 6.62
C THR A 59 0.08 -8.16 7.34
N ALA A 60 0.53 -7.19 6.57
CA ALA A 60 1.10 -5.93 7.05
C ALA A 60 0.21 -4.75 6.65
N PHE A 61 0.31 -3.66 7.42
CA PHE A 61 -0.44 -2.43 7.22
C PHE A 61 0.43 -1.20 7.41
N ILE A 62 0.06 -0.10 6.76
CA ILE A 62 0.53 1.26 7.01
C ILE A 62 -0.73 2.11 7.20
N GLY A 63 -1.16 2.32 8.45
CA GLY A 63 -2.48 2.89 8.71
C GLY A 63 -3.58 2.03 8.06
N GLN A 64 -4.38 2.63 7.17
CA GLN A 64 -5.45 1.91 6.46
C GLN A 64 -4.99 1.29 5.12
N TRP A 65 -3.72 1.42 4.76
CA TRP A 65 -3.14 0.74 3.61
C TRP A 65 -2.73 -0.67 3.99
N ARG A 66 -3.33 -1.67 3.34
CA ARG A 66 -3.08 -3.08 3.57
C ARG A 66 -2.14 -3.64 2.50
N LEU A 67 -1.16 -4.42 2.92
CA LEU A 67 -0.33 -5.19 2.01
C LEU A 67 -1.13 -6.36 1.43
N LYS A 68 -1.08 -6.54 0.12
CA LYS A 68 -1.83 -7.57 -0.60
C LYS A 68 -0.97 -8.20 -1.69
N THR A 69 -0.96 -9.52 -1.75
CA THR A 69 -0.40 -10.29 -2.86
C THR A 69 -1.52 -10.71 -3.80
N GLU A 70 -1.36 -10.46 -5.10
CA GLU A 70 -2.31 -10.87 -6.13
C GLU A 70 -1.55 -11.26 -7.40
N ARG A 71 -1.70 -12.52 -7.85
CA ARG A 71 -1.12 -13.05 -9.10
C ARG A 71 0.35 -12.63 -9.30
N GLN A 72 1.19 -12.93 -8.30
CA GLN A 72 2.63 -12.59 -8.24
C GLN A 72 2.98 -11.11 -8.10
N SER A 73 2.00 -10.22 -8.03
CA SER A 73 2.20 -8.79 -7.78
C SER A 73 1.96 -8.48 -6.30
N LEU A 74 2.71 -7.54 -5.77
CA LEU A 74 2.56 -7.05 -4.40
C LEU A 74 2.04 -5.62 -4.42
N TRP A 75 1.04 -5.32 -3.60
CA TRP A 75 0.35 -4.05 -3.59
C TRP A 75 0.17 -3.53 -2.17
N LEU A 76 0.18 -2.22 -2.01
CA LEU A 76 -0.54 -1.57 -0.92
C LEU A 76 -1.91 -1.16 -1.44
N GLU A 77 -2.96 -1.64 -0.77
CA GLU A 77 -4.35 -1.39 -1.11
C GLU A 77 -5.01 -0.56 -0.02
N ARG A 78 -5.69 0.51 -0.42
CA ARG A 78 -6.47 1.38 0.46
C ARG A 78 -7.89 1.50 -0.06
N GLN A 79 -8.82 0.90 0.67
CA GLN A 79 -10.24 0.96 0.33
C GLN A 79 -10.89 2.22 0.88
N GLN A 80 -11.54 3.00 0.02
CA GLN A 80 -12.42 4.09 0.39
C GLN A 80 -13.88 3.71 0.17
N MET A 81 -14.75 4.28 0.99
CA MET A 81 -16.20 4.09 0.93
C MET A 81 -16.61 2.60 1.01
N PRO A 82 -16.22 1.86 2.07
CA PRO A 82 -16.41 0.41 2.16
C PRO A 82 -17.88 -0.06 2.21
N ARG A 83 -18.85 0.85 2.25
CA ARG A 83 -20.29 0.58 2.30
C ARG A 83 -21.10 1.34 1.25
N ALA A 84 -20.44 1.89 0.23
CA ALA A 84 -21.11 2.58 -0.85
C ALA A 84 -21.38 1.63 -2.03
N PRO A 85 -22.42 1.90 -2.85
CA PRO A 85 -22.66 1.17 -4.10
C PRO A 85 -21.45 1.22 -5.06
N LEU A 86 -20.62 2.25 -4.93
CA LEU A 86 -19.34 2.38 -5.62
C LEU A 86 -18.21 2.45 -4.60
N MET A 87 -17.38 1.41 -4.57
CA MET A 87 -16.16 1.38 -3.77
C MET A 87 -14.98 1.85 -4.60
N LEU A 88 -14.11 2.66 -4.01
CA LEU A 88 -12.86 3.12 -4.62
C LEU A 88 -11.67 2.49 -3.90
N PHE A 89 -10.75 1.90 -4.63
CA PHE A 89 -9.52 1.33 -4.09
C PHE A 89 -8.34 2.08 -4.68
N HIS A 90 -7.48 2.63 -3.84
CA HIS A 90 -6.16 3.10 -4.26
C HIS A 90 -5.16 1.96 -4.14
N LEU A 91 -4.37 1.78 -5.18
CA LEU A 91 -3.47 0.64 -5.34
C LEU A 91 -2.07 1.16 -5.67
N ALA A 92 -1.11 0.91 -4.80
CA ALA A 92 0.30 1.17 -5.04
C ALA A 92 1.02 -0.15 -5.32
N GLU A 93 1.45 -0.36 -6.57
CA GLU A 93 2.25 -1.53 -6.94
C GLU A 93 3.62 -1.43 -6.30
N LEU A 94 4.07 -2.51 -5.68
CA LEU A 94 5.37 -2.60 -5.04
C LEU A 94 6.31 -3.45 -5.87
N VAL A 95 7.58 -3.04 -5.89
CA VAL A 95 8.68 -3.83 -6.43
C VAL A 95 9.80 -3.87 -5.42
N PHE A 96 10.47 -5.03 -5.32
CA PHE A 96 11.72 -5.14 -4.58
C PHE A 96 12.89 -4.88 -5.53
N ALA A 97 13.68 -3.85 -5.24
CA ALA A 97 14.86 -3.49 -6.03
C ALA A 97 15.92 -2.88 -5.09
N ASP A 98 17.19 -3.19 -5.35
CA ASP A 98 18.33 -2.69 -4.57
C ASP A 98 18.21 -2.97 -3.06
N GLY A 99 17.70 -4.17 -2.72
CA GLY A 99 17.51 -4.60 -1.33
C GLY A 99 16.34 -3.93 -0.60
N GLN A 100 15.46 -3.20 -1.29
CA GLN A 100 14.42 -2.40 -0.66
C GLN A 100 13.10 -2.42 -1.45
N TRP A 101 11.98 -2.28 -0.72
CA TRP A 101 10.65 -2.13 -1.32
C TRP A 101 10.44 -0.70 -1.85
N LYS A 102 10.03 -0.58 -3.11
CA LYS A 102 9.76 0.69 -3.79
C LYS A 102 8.34 0.70 -4.34
N VAL A 103 7.75 1.90 -4.44
CA VAL A 103 6.47 2.10 -5.13
C VAL A 103 6.76 2.26 -6.62
N LYS A 104 6.23 1.35 -7.43
CA LYS A 104 6.44 1.33 -8.88
C LYS A 104 5.41 2.18 -9.62
N LYS A 105 4.15 2.08 -9.23
CA LYS A 105 3.05 2.88 -9.80
C LYS A 105 1.91 3.01 -8.81
N ILE A 106 1.12 4.07 -8.96
CA ILE A 106 -0.11 4.28 -8.22
C ILE A 106 -1.27 4.29 -9.22
N THR A 107 -2.32 3.55 -8.91
CA THR A 107 -3.55 3.52 -9.70
C THR A 107 -4.75 3.47 -8.77
N TYR A 108 -5.94 3.57 -9.33
CA TYR A 108 -7.17 3.36 -8.58
C TYR A 108 -8.12 2.45 -9.35
N LYS A 109 -8.94 1.72 -8.61
CA LYS A 109 -9.99 0.85 -9.15
C LYS A 109 -11.31 1.24 -8.53
N LYS A 110 -12.34 1.38 -9.37
CA LYS A 110 -13.73 1.51 -8.95
C LYS A 110 -14.41 0.15 -9.05
N VAL A 111 -15.07 -0.28 -7.98
CA VAL A 111 -15.81 -1.55 -7.92
C VAL A 111 -17.25 -1.22 -7.55
N TRP A 112 -18.18 -1.62 -8.39
CA TRP A 112 -19.60 -1.55 -8.07
C TRP A 112 -19.95 -2.71 -7.15
N GLY A 113 -20.55 -2.40 -5.99
CA GLY A 113 -21.23 -3.40 -5.19
C GLY A 113 -22.36 -3.98 -6.05
N LYS A 114 -22.44 -5.30 -6.16
CA LYS A 114 -23.66 -5.91 -6.69
C LYS A 114 -24.80 -5.52 -5.73
N PRO A 115 -25.95 -5.06 -6.25
CA PRO A 115 -27.13 -4.82 -5.43
C PRO A 115 -27.56 -6.09 -4.69
#